data_AF-A0A4D6UUK9-F1
#
_entry.id   AF-A0A4D6UUK9-F1
#
_cell.length_a   1.000
_cell.length_b   1.000
_cell.length_c   1.000
_cell.angle_alpha   90.00
_cell.angle_beta   90.00
_cell.angle_gamma   90.00
#
_symmetry.space_group_name_H-M   'P 1'
#
loop_
_entity.id
_entity.type
_entity.pdbx_description
1 polymer ?
#
loop_
_entity_poly.entity_id
_entity_poly.type
_entity_poly.pdbx_seq_one_letter_code
_entity_poly.pdbx_strand_id
1 'polypeptide(L)' 'MAVPKKRTSKSKSRKSNWKTKAFSVSQKSLSLAKSLMNGKYTTFVYNESLPSENLN' A
#
# COMPACT_ATOMS: atom_id res chain seq x y z
N MET A 1 -13.71 16.30 -30.29
CA MET A 1 -13.01 15.34 -29.39
C MET A 1 -13.12 13.95 -30.00
N ALA A 2 -12.07 13.14 -29.93
CA ALA A 2 -12.13 11.75 -30.42
C ALA A 2 -12.98 10.89 -29.46
N VAL A 3 -13.92 10.13 -30.02
CA VAL A 3 -14.80 9.22 -29.28
C VAL A 3 -14.50 7.78 -29.70
N PRO A 4 -14.42 6.82 -28.76
CA PRO A 4 -14.19 5.43 -29.12
C PRO A 4 -15.36 4.89 -29.94
N LYS A 5 -15.06 4.44 -31.17
CA LYS A 5 -16.08 3.85 -32.05
C LYS A 5 -16.63 2.52 -31.52
N LYS A 6 -15.82 1.78 -30.75
CA LYS A 6 -16.13 0.46 -30.20
C LYS A 6 -15.59 0.32 -28.78
N ARG A 7 -16.25 -0.51 -27.98
CA ARG A 7 -15.81 -0.84 -26.61
C ARG A 7 -14.52 -1.66 -26.64
N THR A 8 -13.68 -1.46 -25.63
CA THR A 8 -12.52 -2.33 -25.39
C THR A 8 -12.97 -3.71 -24.94
N SER A 9 -12.36 -4.76 -25.48
CA SER A 9 -12.64 -6.15 -25.06
C SER A 9 -12.15 -6.43 -23.64
N LYS A 10 -12.69 -7.49 -23.01
CA LYS A 10 -12.32 -7.88 -21.63
C LYS A 10 -10.83 -8.24 -21.51
N SER A 11 -10.28 -8.94 -22.50
CA SER A 11 -8.86 -9.30 -22.54
C SER A 11 -7.93 -8.08 -22.62
N LYS A 12 -8.35 -7.01 -23.30
CA LYS A 12 -7.58 -5.76 -23.42
C LYS A 12 -7.80 -4.80 -22.24
N SER A 13 -8.56 -5.19 -21.23
CA SER A 13 -8.82 -4.36 -20.06
C SER A 13 -7.56 -4.20 -19.22
N ARG A 14 -7.17 -2.97 -18.91
CA ARG A 14 -5.96 -2.66 -18.12
C ARG A 14 -6.15 -2.81 -16.60
N LYS A 15 -7.18 -3.54 -16.15
CA LYS A 15 -7.48 -3.75 -14.71
C LYS A 15 -6.37 -4.49 -13.97
N SER A 16 -5.67 -5.41 -14.63
CA SER A 16 -4.52 -6.12 -14.05
C SER A 16 -3.44 -5.17 -13.59
N ASN A 17 -3.09 -4.17 -14.41
CA ASN A 17 -2.06 -3.19 -14.08
C ASN A 17 -2.38 -2.43 -12.79
N TRP A 18 -3.65 -2.09 -12.55
CA TRP A 18 -4.08 -1.47 -11.30
C TRP A 18 -3.90 -2.39 -10.10
N LYS A 19 -4.26 -3.67 -10.23
CA LYS A 19 -4.07 -4.68 -9.18
C LYS A 19 -2.59 -4.94 -8.88
N THR A 20 -1.73 -4.97 -9.89
CA THR A 20 -0.28 -5.15 -9.73
C THR A 20 0.35 -4.01 -8.92
N LYS A 21 -0.10 -2.76 -9.14
CA LYS A 21 0.35 -1.62 -8.31
C LYS A 21 -0.02 -1.82 -6.84
N ALA A 22 -1.26 -2.19 -6.56
CA ALA A 22 -1.72 -2.45 -5.19
C ALA A 22 -0.92 -3.59 -4.52
N PHE A 23 -0.62 -4.66 -5.27
CA PHE A 23 0.19 -5.77 -4.79
C PHE A 23 1.63 -5.36 -4.43
N SER A 24 2.27 -4.50 -5.23
CA SER A 24 3.61 -4.00 -4.91
C SER A 24 3.62 -3.13 -3.64
N VAL A 25 2.58 -2.31 -3.46
CA VAL A 25 2.44 -1.47 -2.25
C VAL A 25 2.17 -2.34 -1.02
N SER A 26 1.34 -3.37 -1.13
CA SER A 26 1.03 -4.24 0.03
C SER A 26 2.25 -5.02 0.52
N GLN A 27 3.10 -5.49 -0.39
CA GLN A 27 4.37 -6.16 -0.01
C GLN A 27 5.29 -5.23 0.79
N LYS A 28 5.44 -3.97 0.35
CA LYS A 28 6.25 -2.97 1.06
C LYS A 28 5.67 -2.64 2.44
N SER A 29 4.35 -2.43 2.50
CA SER A 29 3.65 -2.15 3.75
C SER A 29 3.78 -3.30 4.75
N LEU A 30 3.68 -4.55 4.29
CA LEU A 30 3.83 -5.73 5.14
C LEU A 30 5.26 -5.83 5.69
N SER A 31 6.28 -5.64 4.84
CA SER A 31 7.67 -5.63 5.27
C SER A 31 7.93 -4.56 6.33
N LEU A 32 7.37 -3.36 6.14
CA LEU A 32 7.48 -2.26 7.09
C LEU A 32 6.80 -2.62 8.43
N ALA A 33 5.58 -3.16 8.39
CA ALA A 33 4.85 -3.56 9.60
C ALA A 33 5.62 -4.63 10.41
N LYS A 34 6.19 -5.64 9.73
CA LYS A 34 7.05 -6.64 10.39
C LYS A 34 8.27 -6.02 11.04
N SER A 35 8.91 -5.05 10.38
CA SER A 35 10.05 -4.34 10.96
C SER A 35 9.68 -3.56 12.22
N LEU A 36 8.48 -2.95 12.22
CA LEU A 36 7.95 -2.22 13.37
C LEU A 36 7.64 -3.16 14.54
N MET A 37 6.93 -4.27 14.29
CA MET A 37 6.57 -5.25 15.33
C MET A 37 7.79 -5.88 16.01
N ASN A 38 8.89 -6.07 15.26
CA ASN A 38 10.11 -6.64 15.81
C ASN A 38 10.94 -5.64 16.64
N GLY A 39 10.63 -4.34 16.59
CA GLY A 39 11.37 -3.28 17.32
C GLY A 39 12.84 -3.10 16.89
N LYS A 40 13.26 -3.71 15.78
CA LYS A 40 14.67 -3.74 15.31
C LYS A 40 14.88 -2.90 14.04
N TYR A 41 14.21 -1.76 13.93
CA TYR A 41 14.38 -0.86 12.79
C TYR A 41 15.59 0.06 13.00
N THR A 42 16.49 0.12 12.03
CA THR A 42 17.72 0.94 12.11
C THR A 42 17.75 2.11 11.13
N THR A 43 16.91 2.08 10.09
CA THR A 43 16.99 3.02 8.95
C THR A 43 15.92 4.12 8.99
N PHE A 44 14.87 3.96 9.78
CA PHE A 44 13.79 4.95 9.90
C PHE A 44 13.47 5.23 11.37
N VAL A 45 12.96 6.42 11.68
CA VAL A 45 12.51 6.78 13.01
C VAL A 45 10.99 6.63 13.07
N TYR A 46 10.50 5.91 14.08
CA TYR A 46 9.08 5.83 14.39
C TYR A 46 8.87 6.40 15.80
N ASN A 47 8.05 7.44 15.92
CA ASN A 47 7.77 8.06 17.22
C ASN A 47 6.76 7.19 17.98
N GLU A 48 7.25 6.39 18.93
CA GLU A 48 6.39 5.56 19.79
C GLU A 48 5.62 6.37 20.84
N SER A 49 5.96 7.65 21.02
CA SER A 49 5.29 8.55 21.95
C SER A 49 4.00 9.11 21.37
N LEU A 50 2.94 8.32 21.37
CA LEU A 50 1.62 8.87 21.70
C LEU A 50 1.39 8.54 23.18
N PRO A 51 1.12 9.55 24.02
CA PRO A 51 0.90 9.32 25.43
C PRO A 51 -0.27 8.34 25.54
N SER A 52 -0.06 7.24 26.27
CA SER A 52 -1.16 6.51 26.87
C SER A 52 -1.99 7.55 27.60
N GLU A 53 -3.20 7.84 27.13
CA GLU A 53 -4.20 8.43 28.01
C GLU A 53 -4.38 7.42 29.14
N ASN A 54 -3.66 7.67 30.24
CA ASN A 54 -3.94 7.11 31.53
C ASN A 54 -5.30 7.70 31.92
N LEU A 55 -6.37 7.05 31.46
CA LEU A 55 -7.71 7.23 32.01
C LEU A 55 -7.66 6.67 33.44
N ASN A 56 -7.34 7.55 34.38
CA ASN A 56 -7.85 7.44 35.74
C ASN A 56 -9.35 7.72 35.73
#